data_AF-A0A6A3K3K6-F1
#
_entry.id   AF-A0A6A3K3K6-F1
#
_cell.length_a   1.000
_cell.length_b   1.000
_cell.length_c   1.000
_cell.angle_alpha   90.00
_cell.angle_beta   90.00
_cell.angle_gamma   90.00
#
_symmetry.space_group_name_H-M   'P 1'
#
loop_
_entity.id
_entity.type
_entity.pdbx_description
1 polymer ?
#
loop_
_entity_poly.entity_id
_entity_poly.type
_entity_poly.pdbx_seq_one_letter_code
_entity_poly.pdbx_strand_id
1 'polypeptide(L)'
;MLTQDNFVKFFATGKKIAATTLKNRVSFLFKQYRDIGGNANDLSYLNSYSKVIRHINESKSDEARKTYLFHTLALLNTKSGKIVGDDARQKFQAAAIRAREKSKKQSLDNVATNKQQINFVSIDGLTRQLETKIHELFAEYDMSHKAAKINDADYAKWDIESDRKNIRSFARELQRLMMLACYCYQPALRSDCSTLKITSAAVNRLDPKTNWIQVLRGGRIRLIMNDFKNIKTFGKQTIEVENIHLKRYLKYWIDLLGRLLGSKAEHLFIYQLSPVKPVKLISTTREAFSKAFSRNSDKFFNRPQTVNSMRHAWEKKFQEDPAYQHMTQAERQAFHHKLLHGTFTGQLYNWQRRGFSDMQEYSIRQYGMFLSIPKMLIPNIYHDESMQGLDQGHQTMLSKRT
;
A
#
# COMPACT_ATOMS: atom_id res chain seq x y z
N MET A 1 -19.91 2.69 -37.84
CA MET A 1 -19.28 1.76 -36.88
C MET A 1 -18.34 2.54 -35.99
N LEU A 2 -18.30 2.27 -34.69
CA LEU A 2 -17.41 2.95 -33.74
C LEU A 2 -15.97 2.46 -33.88
N THR A 3 -15.02 3.38 -33.82
CA THR A 3 -13.57 3.12 -33.80
C THR A 3 -13.01 3.28 -32.41
N GLN A 4 -11.78 2.81 -32.19
CA GLN A 4 -11.06 3.00 -30.93
C GLN A 4 -10.94 4.49 -30.55
N ASP A 5 -10.74 5.37 -31.53
CA ASP A 5 -10.69 6.82 -31.31
C ASP A 5 -12.01 7.41 -30.86
N ASN A 6 -13.15 6.85 -31.28
CA ASN A 6 -14.44 7.26 -30.75
C ASN A 6 -14.50 7.02 -29.23
N PHE A 7 -14.00 5.89 -28.75
CA PHE A 7 -13.94 5.59 -27.30
C PHE A 7 -13.01 6.55 -26.55
N VAL A 8 -11.87 6.94 -27.13
CA VAL A 8 -11.01 7.99 -26.55
C VAL A 8 -11.78 9.32 -26.42
N LYS A 9 -12.47 9.73 -27.50
CA LYS A 9 -13.26 10.97 -27.53
C LYS A 9 -14.41 10.98 -26.53
N PHE A 10 -15.07 9.85 -26.29
CA PHE A 10 -16.13 9.76 -25.26
C PHE A 10 -15.61 10.15 -23.86
N PHE A 11 -14.37 9.80 -23.53
CA PHE A 11 -13.75 10.16 -22.25
C PHE A 11 -13.09 11.54 -22.24
N ALA A 12 -12.81 12.13 -23.40
CA ALA A 12 -12.20 13.46 -23.52
C ALA A 12 -13.11 14.60 -23.00
N THR A 13 -14.43 14.38 -22.98
CA THR A 13 -15.42 15.35 -22.48
C THR A 13 -15.57 15.36 -20.95
N GLY A 14 -14.81 14.53 -20.23
CA GLY A 14 -14.89 14.35 -18.77
C GLY A 14 -13.67 14.84 -18.00
N LYS A 15 -13.57 14.44 -16.73
CA LYS A 15 -12.42 14.73 -15.85
C LYS A 15 -11.13 14.20 -16.48
N LYS A 16 -10.00 14.90 -16.30
CA LYS A 16 -8.67 14.47 -16.75
C LYS A 16 -8.35 13.07 -16.18
N ILE A 17 -8.17 12.09 -17.06
CA ILE A 17 -7.82 10.69 -16.73
C ILE A 17 -6.34 10.47 -17.06
N ALA A 18 -5.62 9.72 -16.22
CA ALA A 18 -4.23 9.34 -16.50
C ALA A 18 -4.14 8.52 -17.79
N ALA A 19 -3.14 8.79 -18.64
CA ALA A 19 -3.02 8.20 -19.97
C ALA A 19 -3.03 6.65 -19.96
N THR A 20 -2.37 6.02 -18.98
CA THR A 20 -2.36 4.56 -18.81
C THR A 20 -3.74 4.01 -18.46
N THR A 21 -4.49 4.72 -17.61
CA THR A 21 -5.86 4.33 -17.23
C THR A 21 -6.81 4.47 -18.41
N LEU A 22 -6.67 5.55 -19.19
CA LEU A 22 -7.47 5.76 -20.39
C LEU A 22 -7.20 4.67 -21.43
N LYS A 23 -5.92 4.35 -21.67
CA LYS A 23 -5.51 3.27 -22.59
C LYS A 23 -6.16 1.94 -22.23
N ASN A 24 -6.00 1.48 -20.99
CA ASN A 24 -6.56 0.20 -20.54
C ASN A 24 -8.08 0.16 -20.65
N ARG A 25 -8.75 1.25 -20.28
CA ARG A 25 -10.21 1.37 -20.36
C ARG A 25 -10.70 1.30 -21.80
N VAL A 26 -10.09 2.07 -22.70
CA VAL A 26 -10.44 2.09 -24.12
C VAL A 26 -10.17 0.74 -24.77
N SER A 27 -9.03 0.10 -24.50
CA SER A 27 -8.71 -1.23 -25.03
C SER A 27 -9.79 -2.25 -24.69
N PHE A 28 -10.24 -2.29 -23.42
CA PHE A 28 -11.31 -3.21 -23.02
C PHE A 28 -12.66 -2.88 -23.66
N LEU A 29 -13.09 -1.61 -23.59
CA LEU A 29 -14.41 -1.20 -24.07
C LEU A 29 -14.55 -1.32 -25.59
N PHE A 30 -13.48 -1.02 -26.33
CA PHE A 30 -13.46 -1.19 -27.78
C PHE A 30 -13.50 -2.67 -28.17
N LYS A 31 -12.76 -3.55 -27.47
CA LYS A 31 -12.87 -4.99 -27.66
C LYS A 31 -14.29 -5.48 -27.40
N GLN A 32 -14.89 -5.08 -26.28
CA GLN A 32 -16.28 -5.41 -25.96
C GLN A 32 -17.23 -4.95 -27.08
N TYR A 33 -17.11 -3.72 -27.57
CA TYR A 33 -17.92 -3.24 -28.69
C TYR A 33 -17.72 -4.07 -29.97
N ARG A 34 -16.48 -4.42 -30.31
CA ARG A 34 -16.22 -5.27 -31.48
C ARG A 34 -16.87 -6.64 -31.34
N ASP A 35 -16.81 -7.23 -30.16
CA ASP A 35 -17.24 -8.60 -29.93
C ASP A 35 -18.77 -8.70 -29.77
N ILE A 36 -19.45 -7.69 -29.20
CA ILE A 36 -20.90 -7.73 -28.88
C ILE A 36 -21.71 -6.53 -29.35
N GLY A 37 -21.11 -5.55 -30.03
CA GLY A 37 -21.73 -4.27 -30.40
C GLY A 37 -22.66 -4.32 -31.60
N GLY A 38 -22.62 -5.40 -32.41
CA GLY A 38 -23.61 -5.67 -33.46
C GLY A 38 -23.77 -4.54 -34.48
N ASN A 39 -22.67 -3.93 -34.91
CA ASN A 39 -22.63 -2.79 -35.85
C ASN A 39 -23.31 -1.50 -35.36
N ALA A 40 -23.66 -1.38 -34.07
CA ALA A 40 -24.22 -0.15 -33.52
C ALA A 40 -23.31 1.06 -33.83
N ASN A 41 -23.89 2.18 -34.25
CA ASN A 41 -23.13 3.40 -34.57
C ASN A 41 -22.88 4.29 -33.34
N ASP A 42 -23.39 3.88 -32.18
CA ASP A 42 -23.33 4.59 -30.91
C ASP A 42 -23.30 3.59 -29.73
N LEU A 43 -23.50 4.09 -28.52
CA LEU A 43 -23.45 3.31 -27.30
C LEU A 43 -24.75 2.55 -26.98
N SER A 44 -25.76 2.56 -27.87
CA SER A 44 -27.04 1.86 -27.68
C SER A 44 -26.88 0.34 -27.51
N TYR A 45 -25.78 -0.25 -27.99
CA TYR A 45 -25.47 -1.67 -27.78
C TYR A 45 -25.40 -2.04 -26.28
N LEU A 46 -25.11 -1.07 -25.41
CA LEU A 46 -25.09 -1.25 -23.95
C LEU A 46 -26.48 -1.52 -23.36
N ASN A 47 -27.57 -1.23 -24.09
CA ASN A 47 -28.93 -1.62 -23.69
C ASN A 47 -29.08 -3.16 -23.61
N SER A 48 -28.23 -3.91 -24.32
CA SER A 48 -28.13 -5.37 -24.19
C SER A 48 -27.36 -5.77 -22.92
N TYR A 49 -27.84 -5.37 -21.74
CA TYR A 49 -27.19 -5.60 -20.44
C TYR A 49 -26.68 -7.04 -20.28
N SER A 50 -27.50 -8.04 -20.60
CA SER A 50 -27.15 -9.45 -20.46
C SER A 50 -25.95 -9.86 -21.31
N LYS A 51 -25.81 -9.32 -22.54
CA LYS A 51 -24.65 -9.58 -23.40
C LYS A 51 -23.39 -8.94 -22.84
N VAL A 52 -23.49 -7.70 -22.37
CA VAL A 52 -22.37 -6.95 -21.77
C VAL A 52 -21.86 -7.64 -20.51
N ILE A 53 -22.76 -8.04 -19.61
CA ILE A 53 -22.38 -8.74 -18.36
C ILE A 53 -21.79 -10.12 -18.66
N ARG A 54 -22.35 -10.86 -19.63
CA ARG A 54 -21.78 -12.14 -20.06
C ARG A 54 -20.34 -11.96 -20.53
N HIS A 55 -20.09 -10.97 -21.38
CA HIS A 55 -18.74 -10.68 -21.86
C HIS A 55 -17.78 -10.26 -20.73
N ILE A 56 -18.23 -9.43 -19.79
CA ILE A 56 -17.45 -9.09 -18.59
C ILE A 56 -17.09 -10.37 -17.81
N ASN A 57 -18.03 -11.31 -17.70
CA ASN A 57 -17.87 -12.55 -16.95
C ASN A 57 -16.99 -13.62 -17.63
N GLU A 58 -16.59 -13.43 -18.89
CA GLU A 58 -15.60 -14.28 -19.56
C GLU A 58 -14.23 -14.25 -18.86
N SER A 59 -13.93 -13.17 -18.13
CA SER A 59 -12.72 -13.08 -17.33
C SER A 59 -12.77 -14.02 -16.12
N LYS A 60 -11.75 -14.88 -16.00
CA LYS A 60 -11.56 -15.79 -14.85
C LYS A 60 -11.22 -15.06 -13.53
N SER A 61 -10.82 -13.79 -13.58
CA SER A 61 -10.45 -13.00 -12.39
C SER A 61 -11.60 -12.11 -11.92
N ASP A 62 -12.06 -12.30 -10.67
CA ASP A 62 -13.07 -11.46 -10.01
C ASP A 62 -12.74 -9.97 -10.04
N GLU A 63 -11.48 -9.61 -9.77
CA GLU A 63 -11.04 -8.21 -9.76
C GLU A 63 -11.03 -7.60 -11.17
N ALA A 64 -10.68 -8.39 -12.18
CA ALA A 64 -10.79 -7.97 -13.57
C ALA A 64 -12.25 -7.78 -13.99
N ARG A 65 -13.15 -8.72 -13.65
CA ARG A 65 -14.61 -8.61 -13.89
C ARG A 65 -15.17 -7.31 -13.31
N LYS A 66 -14.81 -7.02 -12.05
CA LYS A 66 -15.16 -5.78 -11.36
C LYS A 66 -14.60 -4.55 -12.08
N THR A 67 -13.32 -4.55 -12.43
CA THR A 67 -12.65 -3.45 -13.15
C THR A 67 -13.36 -3.14 -14.47
N TYR A 68 -13.69 -4.17 -15.23
CA TYR A 68 -14.40 -4.09 -16.50
C TYR A 68 -15.81 -3.54 -16.34
N LEU A 69 -16.55 -3.97 -15.32
CA LEU A 69 -17.85 -3.37 -14.98
C LEU A 69 -17.74 -1.87 -14.68
N PHE A 70 -16.70 -1.45 -13.94
CA PHE A 70 -16.44 -0.02 -13.69
C PHE A 70 -16.01 0.75 -14.94
N HIS A 71 -15.38 0.10 -15.93
CA HIS A 71 -15.11 0.71 -17.23
C HIS A 71 -16.41 1.00 -17.98
N THR A 72 -17.34 0.04 -18.01
CA THR A 72 -18.67 0.23 -18.61
C THR A 72 -19.44 1.35 -17.92
N LEU A 73 -19.48 1.39 -16.59
CA LEU A 73 -20.14 2.47 -15.85
C LEU A 73 -19.52 3.84 -16.12
N ALA A 74 -18.20 3.90 -16.22
CA ALA A 74 -17.53 5.15 -16.55
C ALA A 74 -17.92 5.64 -17.94
N LEU A 75 -18.15 4.73 -18.90
CA LEU A 75 -18.63 5.05 -20.24
C LEU A 75 -20.09 5.54 -20.21
N LEU A 76 -20.97 4.90 -19.43
CA LEU A 76 -22.37 5.30 -19.26
C LEU A 76 -22.53 6.71 -18.66
N ASN A 77 -21.57 7.12 -17.83
CA ASN A 77 -21.52 8.44 -17.21
C ASN A 77 -20.96 9.55 -18.13
N THR A 78 -20.59 9.25 -19.37
CA THR A 78 -20.20 10.26 -20.36
C THR A 78 -21.42 10.89 -21.03
N LYS A 79 -21.22 12.00 -21.77
CA LYS A 79 -22.29 12.61 -22.59
C LYS A 79 -22.86 11.61 -23.60
N SER A 80 -22.01 10.88 -24.30
CA SER A 80 -22.39 9.87 -25.28
C SER A 80 -23.12 8.68 -24.64
N GLY A 81 -22.87 8.41 -23.36
CA GLY A 81 -23.58 7.36 -22.63
C GLY A 81 -25.08 7.62 -22.49
N LYS A 82 -25.55 8.87 -22.57
CA LYS A 82 -26.97 9.27 -22.35
C LYS A 82 -27.97 8.55 -23.25
N ILE A 83 -27.53 8.02 -24.39
CA ILE A 83 -28.37 7.23 -25.31
C ILE A 83 -28.76 5.85 -24.75
N VAL A 84 -28.07 5.36 -23.72
CA VAL A 84 -28.40 4.12 -23.03
C VAL A 84 -29.58 4.37 -22.10
N GLY A 85 -30.61 3.53 -22.22
CA GLY A 85 -31.86 3.66 -21.46
C GLY A 85 -31.68 3.46 -19.95
N ASP A 86 -32.60 4.05 -19.18
CA ASP A 86 -32.52 4.09 -17.72
C ASP A 86 -32.58 2.71 -17.07
N ASP A 87 -33.36 1.77 -17.62
CA ASP A 87 -33.40 0.38 -17.15
C ASP A 87 -32.02 -0.28 -17.18
N ALA A 88 -31.32 -0.21 -18.32
CA ALA A 88 -29.98 -0.78 -18.46
C ALA A 88 -28.99 -0.07 -17.51
N ARG A 89 -29.07 1.26 -17.38
CA ARG A 89 -28.25 2.05 -16.45
C ARG A 89 -28.44 1.60 -15.00
N GLN A 90 -29.67 1.44 -14.55
CA GLN A 90 -29.99 0.96 -13.20
C GLN A 90 -29.45 -0.45 -12.98
N LYS A 91 -29.59 -1.36 -13.95
CA LYS A 91 -29.04 -2.72 -13.87
C LYS A 91 -27.52 -2.72 -13.72
N PHE A 92 -26.79 -1.90 -14.49
CA PHE A 92 -25.34 -1.75 -14.33
C PHE A 92 -24.95 -1.15 -12.98
N GLN A 93 -25.69 -0.15 -12.49
CA GLN A 93 -25.44 0.44 -11.16
C GLN A 93 -25.64 -0.59 -10.05
N ALA A 94 -26.74 -1.35 -10.09
CA ALA A 94 -27.02 -2.41 -9.13
C ALA A 94 -25.95 -3.51 -9.17
N ALA A 95 -25.49 -3.91 -10.35
CA ALA A 95 -24.37 -4.84 -10.49
C ALA A 95 -23.08 -4.28 -9.86
N ALA A 96 -22.81 -2.99 -10.00
CA ALA A 96 -21.66 -2.32 -9.40
C ALA A 96 -21.73 -2.32 -7.88
N ILE A 97 -22.91 -2.03 -7.33
CA ILE A 97 -23.17 -2.03 -5.88
C ILE A 97 -22.93 -3.43 -5.33
N ARG A 98 -23.55 -4.46 -5.93
CA ARG A 98 -23.32 -5.86 -5.55
C ARG A 98 -21.86 -6.26 -5.64
N ALA A 99 -21.14 -5.84 -6.69
CA ALA A 99 -19.71 -6.12 -6.81
C ALA A 99 -18.88 -5.41 -5.72
N ARG A 100 -19.25 -4.20 -5.30
CA ARG A 100 -18.63 -3.49 -4.18
C ARG A 100 -18.91 -4.19 -2.85
N GLU A 101 -20.15 -4.59 -2.62
CA GLU A 101 -20.56 -5.29 -1.40
C GLU A 101 -19.93 -6.68 -1.29
N LYS A 102 -19.90 -7.46 -2.38
CA LYS A 102 -19.18 -8.73 -2.44
C LYS A 102 -17.70 -8.53 -2.12
N SER A 103 -17.05 -7.53 -2.73
CA SER A 103 -15.66 -7.17 -2.44
C SER A 103 -15.47 -6.77 -0.98
N LYS A 104 -16.47 -6.12 -0.37
CA LYS A 104 -16.45 -5.73 1.05
C LYS A 104 -16.58 -6.92 1.98
N LYS A 105 -17.46 -7.88 1.65
CA LYS A 105 -17.58 -9.12 2.40
C LYS A 105 -16.32 -9.97 2.28
N GLN A 106 -15.80 -10.17 1.07
CA GLN A 106 -14.55 -10.89 0.83
C GLN A 106 -13.36 -10.26 1.57
N SER A 107 -13.26 -8.93 1.65
CA SER A 107 -12.21 -8.28 2.44
C SER A 107 -12.25 -8.58 3.94
N LEU A 108 -13.39 -9.03 4.49
CA LEU A 108 -13.46 -9.45 5.90
C LEU A 108 -12.87 -10.85 6.13
N ASP A 109 -12.74 -11.64 5.07
CA ASP A 109 -12.20 -13.01 5.06
C ASP A 109 -10.82 -13.09 4.37
N ASN A 110 -10.31 -11.97 3.83
CA ASN A 110 -9.06 -11.94 3.08
C ASN A 110 -7.85 -12.12 4.00
N VAL A 111 -7.41 -13.36 4.15
CA VAL A 111 -6.11 -13.68 4.73
C VAL A 111 -5.02 -13.43 3.71
N ALA A 112 -3.87 -12.90 4.15
CA ALA A 112 -2.69 -12.77 3.30
C ALA A 112 -2.35 -14.12 2.62
N THR A 113 -2.18 -14.12 1.30
CA THR A 113 -1.85 -15.33 0.53
C THR A 113 -0.50 -15.90 0.95
N ASN A 114 -0.27 -17.21 0.77
CA ASN A 114 1.03 -17.85 1.06
C ASN A 114 2.20 -17.11 0.38
N LYS A 115 2.02 -16.64 -0.87
CA LYS A 115 3.02 -15.84 -1.58
C LYS A 115 3.31 -14.50 -0.89
N GLN A 116 2.31 -13.85 -0.30
CA GLN A 116 2.49 -12.62 0.47
C GLN A 116 3.15 -12.88 1.82
N GLN A 117 2.83 -14.01 2.46
CA GLN A 117 3.46 -14.43 3.71
C GLN A 117 4.94 -14.79 3.52
N ILE A 118 5.28 -15.53 2.46
CA ILE A 118 6.68 -15.90 2.14
C ILE A 118 7.52 -14.68 1.79
N ASN A 119 6.96 -13.74 1.02
CA ASN A 119 7.65 -12.50 0.65
C ASN A 119 7.62 -11.42 1.73
N PHE A 120 7.04 -11.73 2.89
CA PHE A 120 6.92 -10.77 3.98
C PHE A 120 8.29 -10.40 4.55
N VAL A 121 8.42 -9.13 4.95
CA VAL A 121 9.59 -8.60 5.63
C VAL A 121 9.17 -7.92 6.92
N SER A 122 9.87 -8.21 8.01
CA SER A 122 9.68 -7.49 9.27
C SER A 122 10.27 -6.09 9.17
N ILE A 123 9.47 -5.05 9.43
CA ILE A 123 9.95 -3.66 9.51
C ILE A 123 11.05 -3.52 10.55
N ASP A 124 10.92 -4.18 11.70
CA ASP A 124 11.93 -4.09 12.76
C ASP A 124 13.23 -4.75 12.33
N GLY A 125 13.16 -5.90 11.65
CA GLY A 125 14.32 -6.56 11.06
C GLY A 125 15.03 -5.69 10.01
N LEU A 126 14.28 -5.05 9.12
CA LEU A 126 14.82 -4.13 8.12
C LEU A 126 15.41 -2.85 8.76
N THR A 127 14.78 -2.36 9.82
CA THR A 127 15.24 -1.18 10.56
C THR A 127 16.59 -1.43 11.21
N ARG A 128 16.79 -2.59 11.86
CA ARG A 128 18.08 -2.98 12.45
C ARG A 128 19.16 -3.10 11.38
N GLN A 129 18.89 -3.80 10.28
CA GLN A 129 19.85 -3.94 9.18
C GLN A 129 20.24 -2.59 8.59
N LEU A 130 19.27 -1.68 8.40
CA LEU A 130 19.52 -0.34 7.92
C LEU A 130 20.43 0.44 8.88
N GLU A 131 20.14 0.39 10.17
CA GLU A 131 20.92 1.07 11.19
C GLU A 131 22.37 0.58 11.21
N THR A 132 22.58 -0.74 11.17
CA THR A 132 23.91 -1.34 11.04
C THR A 132 24.64 -0.79 9.80
N LYS A 133 23.99 -0.76 8.63
CA LYS A 133 24.61 -0.28 7.38
C LYS A 133 24.94 1.21 7.42
N ILE A 134 24.12 2.03 8.08
CA ILE A 134 24.43 3.44 8.30
C ILE A 134 25.64 3.57 9.23
N HIS A 135 25.68 2.83 10.34
CA HIS A 135 26.80 2.91 11.28
C HIS A 135 28.12 2.46 10.64
N GLU A 136 28.11 1.37 9.86
CA GLU A 136 29.26 0.91 9.07
C GLU A 136 29.76 1.99 8.12
N LEU A 137 28.87 2.66 7.38
CA LEU A 137 29.25 3.74 6.46
C LEU A 137 29.89 4.92 7.19
N PHE A 138 29.33 5.34 8.32
CA PHE A 138 29.91 6.45 9.10
C PHE A 138 31.27 6.07 9.70
N ALA A 139 31.41 4.84 10.22
CA ALA A 139 32.66 4.33 10.75
C ALA A 139 33.75 4.20 9.66
N GLU A 140 33.39 3.78 8.45
CA GLU A 140 34.32 3.69 7.32
C GLU A 140 35.01 5.03 6.99
N TYR A 141 34.32 6.15 7.25
CA TYR A 141 34.83 7.50 7.03
C TYR A 141 35.27 8.19 8.32
N ASP A 142 35.37 7.46 9.44
CA ASP A 142 35.76 8.03 10.73
C ASP A 142 34.90 9.24 11.13
N MET A 143 33.59 9.15 10.84
CA MET A 143 32.60 10.18 11.13
C MET A 143 31.59 9.70 12.16
N SER A 144 31.03 10.63 12.95
CA SER A 144 30.01 10.29 13.94
C SER A 144 28.61 10.18 13.34
N HIS A 145 28.01 8.99 13.41
CA HIS A 145 26.59 8.76 13.07
C HIS A 145 25.60 9.46 14.02
N LYS A 146 26.08 10.03 15.12
CA LYS A 146 25.26 10.82 16.05
C LYS A 146 25.18 12.30 15.66
N ALA A 147 26.03 12.77 14.74
CA ALA A 147 26.02 14.14 14.26
C ALA A 147 24.75 14.44 13.43
N ALA A 148 24.22 15.65 13.55
CA ALA A 148 23.08 16.12 12.77
C ALA A 148 23.46 16.94 11.53
N LYS A 149 24.76 17.27 11.39
CA LYS A 149 25.38 17.97 10.26
C LYS A 149 26.83 17.51 10.13
N ILE A 150 27.39 17.61 8.93
CA ILE A 150 28.83 17.41 8.76
C ILE A 150 29.56 18.65 9.28
N ASN A 151 30.66 18.45 10.02
CA ASN A 151 31.50 19.55 10.47
C ASN A 151 32.52 19.90 9.37
N ASP A 152 33.13 21.09 9.47
CA ASP A 152 34.01 21.60 8.41
C ASP A 152 35.32 20.82 8.31
N ALA A 153 35.83 20.29 9.44
CA ALA A 153 37.03 19.46 9.46
C ALA A 153 36.81 18.11 8.75
N ASP A 154 35.71 17.42 9.04
CA ASP A 154 35.32 16.16 8.39
C ASP A 154 35.08 16.39 6.89
N TYR A 155 34.39 17.48 6.54
CA TYR A 155 34.15 17.81 5.13
C TYR A 155 35.48 18.05 4.40
N ALA A 156 36.36 18.88 4.95
CA ALA A 156 37.67 19.17 4.34
C ALA A 156 38.57 17.92 4.27
N LYS A 157 38.56 17.07 5.31
CA LYS A 157 39.30 15.80 5.35
C LYS A 157 38.94 14.89 4.18
N TRP A 158 37.67 14.88 3.78
CA TRP A 158 37.16 13.96 2.77
C TRP A 158 36.85 14.62 1.41
N ASP A 159 36.97 15.93 1.25
CA ASP A 159 36.78 16.62 -0.05
C ASP A 159 38.06 16.58 -0.89
N ILE A 160 38.49 15.37 -1.22
CA ILE A 160 39.67 15.10 -2.05
C ILE A 160 39.20 14.57 -3.40
N GLU A 161 39.30 15.39 -4.45
CA GLU A 161 38.74 15.08 -5.78
C GLU A 161 39.42 13.89 -6.47
N SER A 162 40.72 13.69 -6.22
CA SER A 162 41.50 12.60 -6.80
C SER A 162 41.24 11.23 -6.16
N ASP A 163 40.63 11.18 -4.98
CA ASP A 163 40.37 9.92 -4.27
C ASP A 163 39.01 9.33 -4.65
N ARG A 164 38.99 8.01 -4.90
CA ARG A 164 37.74 7.25 -5.06
C ARG A 164 36.94 7.18 -3.76
N LYS A 165 37.60 7.26 -2.60
CA LYS A 165 36.98 7.31 -1.27
C LYS A 165 36.97 8.74 -0.75
N ASN A 166 35.99 9.52 -1.21
CA ASN A 166 35.83 10.91 -0.84
C ASN A 166 34.40 11.23 -0.37
N ILE A 167 34.15 12.49 -0.04
CA ILE A 167 32.87 12.96 0.49
C ILE A 167 31.70 12.70 -0.49
N ARG A 168 31.96 12.72 -1.81
CA ARG A 168 30.96 12.40 -2.85
C ARG A 168 30.64 10.90 -2.87
N SER A 169 31.62 10.03 -2.64
CA SER A 169 31.41 8.58 -2.46
C SER A 169 30.60 8.27 -1.20
N PHE A 170 30.93 8.91 -0.07
CA PHE A 170 30.13 8.83 1.16
C PHE A 170 28.69 9.27 0.91
N ALA A 171 28.51 10.45 0.32
CA ALA A 171 27.20 11.01 -0.01
C ALA A 171 26.38 10.08 -0.91
N ARG A 172 27.03 9.40 -1.87
CA ARG A 172 26.38 8.43 -2.75
C ARG A 172 25.79 7.26 -1.97
N GLU A 173 26.57 6.65 -1.08
CA GLU A 173 26.07 5.52 -0.28
C GLU A 173 25.03 5.99 0.75
N LEU A 174 25.26 7.15 1.38
CA LEU A 174 24.31 7.75 2.31
C LEU A 174 22.97 8.03 1.62
N GLN A 175 22.97 8.61 0.41
CA GLN A 175 21.74 8.82 -0.36
C GLN A 175 20.95 7.52 -0.52
N ARG A 176 21.62 6.40 -0.84
CA ARG A 176 20.96 5.11 -1.05
C ARG A 176 20.36 4.56 0.25
N LEU A 177 21.07 4.68 1.37
CA LEU A 177 20.56 4.30 2.69
C LEU A 177 19.40 5.22 3.11
N MET A 178 19.49 6.51 2.84
CA MET A 178 18.44 7.48 3.16
C MET A 178 17.15 7.24 2.39
N MET A 179 17.24 6.78 1.14
CA MET A 179 16.07 6.34 0.38
C MET A 179 15.34 5.20 1.10
N LEU A 180 16.06 4.26 1.74
CA LEU A 180 15.47 3.17 2.52
C LEU A 180 14.97 3.67 3.88
N ALA A 181 15.72 4.56 4.54
CA ALA A 181 15.41 5.15 5.83
C ALA A 181 14.04 5.82 5.87
N CYS A 182 13.67 6.53 4.82
CA CYS A 182 12.35 7.16 4.70
C CYS A 182 11.17 6.18 4.76
N TYR A 183 11.41 4.88 4.55
CA TYR A 183 10.39 3.82 4.54
C TYR A 183 10.59 2.76 5.63
N CYS A 184 11.79 2.64 6.22
CA CYS A 184 12.05 1.77 7.37
C CYS A 184 11.74 2.44 8.72
N TYR A 185 12.12 3.72 8.90
CA TYR A 185 12.00 4.39 10.19
C TYR A 185 10.65 5.05 10.46
N GLN A 186 9.82 5.19 9.43
CA GLN A 186 8.48 5.75 9.56
C GLN A 186 7.52 5.04 8.59
N PRO A 187 6.20 5.09 8.87
CA PRO A 187 5.18 4.55 8.00
C PRO A 187 5.37 4.98 6.54
N ALA A 188 5.41 3.98 5.65
CA ALA A 188 5.69 4.18 4.24
C ALA A 188 4.64 5.08 3.56
N LEU A 189 5.07 6.25 3.09
CA LEU A 189 4.21 7.18 2.37
C LEU A 189 3.71 6.60 1.05
N ARG A 190 2.49 7.00 0.65
CA ARG A 190 1.91 6.64 -0.65
C ARG A 190 2.52 7.39 -1.84
N SER A 191 3.08 8.57 -1.63
CA SER A 191 3.87 9.26 -2.66
C SER A 191 5.36 9.05 -2.39
N ASP A 192 6.13 8.98 -3.48
CA ASP A 192 7.56 8.74 -3.39
C ASP A 192 8.32 9.97 -2.92
N CYS A 193 9.31 9.75 -2.05
CA CYS A 193 10.14 10.81 -1.49
C CYS A 193 10.92 11.60 -2.55
N SER A 194 11.13 11.04 -3.76
CA SER A 194 11.72 11.77 -4.89
C SER A 194 10.90 12.96 -5.38
N THR A 195 9.59 12.93 -5.17
CA THR A 195 8.67 13.98 -5.64
C THR A 195 8.52 15.12 -4.64
N LEU A 196 9.12 15.00 -3.45
CA LEU A 196 9.08 16.03 -2.41
C LEU A 196 10.08 17.15 -2.73
N LYS A 197 9.60 18.40 -2.69
CA LYS A 197 10.47 19.58 -2.72
C LYS A 197 10.84 20.02 -1.31
N ILE A 198 12.09 20.41 -1.10
CA ILE A 198 12.60 20.90 0.17
C ILE A 198 12.17 22.36 0.34
N THR A 199 11.68 22.71 1.53
CA THR A 199 11.31 24.09 1.86
C THR A 199 11.50 24.39 3.33
N SER A 200 11.67 25.68 3.65
CA SER A 200 11.57 26.21 5.01
C SER A 200 10.41 27.21 5.15
N ALA A 201 9.66 27.46 4.07
CA ALA A 201 8.57 28.42 4.04
C ALA A 201 7.35 27.91 4.82
N ALA A 202 6.53 28.84 5.32
CA ALA A 202 5.27 28.53 5.98
C ALA A 202 4.29 27.81 5.02
N VAL A 203 3.48 26.89 5.56
CA VAL A 203 2.62 25.98 4.78
C VAL A 203 1.63 26.73 3.88
N ASN A 204 1.12 27.87 4.33
CA ASN A 204 0.19 28.72 3.57
C ASN A 204 0.81 29.41 2.34
N ARG A 205 2.14 29.41 2.21
CA ARG A 205 2.88 29.98 1.07
C ARG A 205 3.31 28.92 0.05
N LEU A 206 3.03 27.65 0.31
CA LEU A 206 3.46 26.55 -0.54
C LEU A 206 2.48 26.32 -1.69
N ASP A 207 2.99 25.91 -2.86
CA ASP A 207 2.14 25.51 -3.98
C ASP A 207 1.27 24.30 -3.57
N PRO A 208 -0.07 24.42 -3.66
CA PRO A 208 -1.00 23.36 -3.29
C PRO A 208 -1.02 22.18 -4.28
N LYS A 209 -0.29 22.25 -5.39
CA LYS A 209 -0.14 21.14 -6.36
C LYS A 209 1.15 20.34 -6.17
N THR A 210 1.97 20.72 -5.20
CA THR A 210 3.28 20.12 -4.96
C THR A 210 3.34 19.52 -3.56
N ASN A 211 4.01 18.36 -3.42
CA ASN A 211 4.33 17.80 -2.11
C ASN A 211 5.67 18.35 -1.61
N TRP A 212 5.79 18.54 -0.30
CA TRP A 212 6.95 19.19 0.29
C TRP A 212 7.51 18.39 1.46
N ILE A 213 8.83 18.51 1.65
CA ILE A 213 9.48 18.27 2.93
C ILE A 213 9.86 19.64 3.52
N GLN A 214 9.21 19.98 4.63
CA GLN A 214 9.41 21.24 5.32
C GLN A 214 10.43 21.04 6.45
N VAL A 215 11.54 21.78 6.41
CA VAL A 215 12.57 21.81 7.45
C VAL A 215 12.45 23.12 8.22
N LEU A 216 12.11 23.03 9.50
CA LEU A 216 11.83 24.18 10.37
C LEU A 216 12.96 24.43 11.38
N ARG A 217 12.94 25.64 11.97
CA ARG A 217 13.76 25.97 13.14
C ARG A 217 13.51 24.98 14.29
N GLY A 218 14.56 24.72 15.08
CA GLY A 218 14.58 23.64 16.08
C GLY A 218 14.73 22.24 15.45
N GLY A 219 14.86 22.17 14.12
CA GLY A 219 15.11 20.93 13.41
C GLY A 219 13.91 19.98 13.38
N ARG A 220 12.70 20.54 13.46
CA ARG A 220 11.46 19.82 13.14
C ARG A 220 11.39 19.60 11.63
N ILE A 221 10.93 18.43 11.22
CA ILE A 221 10.75 18.07 9.81
C ILE A 221 9.33 17.58 9.63
N ARG A 222 8.64 18.11 8.61
CA ARG A 222 7.27 17.74 8.25
C ARG A 222 7.18 17.38 6.77
N LEU A 223 6.29 16.46 6.45
CA LEU A 223 5.95 16.07 5.09
C LEU A 223 4.58 16.68 4.80
N ILE A 224 4.51 17.59 3.83
CA ILE A 224 3.29 18.26 3.40
C ILE A 224 2.81 17.58 2.12
N MET A 225 1.75 16.80 2.24
CA MET A 225 1.21 15.97 1.17
C MET A 225 -0.01 16.68 0.55
N ASN A 226 0.24 17.47 -0.50
CA ASN A 226 -0.79 18.21 -1.23
C ASN A 226 -1.19 17.59 -2.58
N ASP A 227 -0.45 16.60 -3.08
CA ASP A 227 -0.79 15.87 -4.31
C ASP A 227 -0.46 14.38 -4.19
N PHE A 228 -1.50 13.56 -4.05
CA PHE A 228 -1.37 12.10 -3.98
C PHE A 228 -2.65 11.41 -4.44
N LYS A 229 -2.53 10.12 -4.81
CA LYS A 229 -3.59 9.32 -5.44
C LYS A 229 -4.96 9.38 -4.73
N ASN A 230 -4.99 9.60 -3.42
CA ASN A 230 -6.20 9.56 -2.59
C ASN A 230 -6.52 10.91 -1.92
N ILE A 231 -5.95 12.02 -2.39
CA ILE A 231 -6.15 13.33 -1.75
C ILE A 231 -7.62 13.74 -1.66
N LYS A 232 -8.47 13.34 -2.61
CA LYS A 232 -9.91 13.64 -2.57
C LYS A 232 -10.62 12.99 -1.38
N THR A 233 -10.08 11.89 -0.87
CA THR A 233 -10.67 11.13 0.24
C THR A 233 -10.09 11.57 1.57
N PHE A 234 -8.79 11.82 1.63
CA PHE A 234 -8.11 12.14 2.89
C PHE A 234 -7.83 13.63 3.09
N GLY A 235 -8.07 14.47 2.09
CA GLY A 235 -7.62 15.87 2.11
C GLY A 235 -6.10 16.00 2.07
N LYS A 236 -5.63 17.24 2.18
CA LYS A 236 -4.20 17.55 2.34
C LYS A 236 -3.73 17.05 3.69
N GLN A 237 -2.51 16.53 3.76
CA GLN A 237 -1.97 15.93 4.99
C GLN A 237 -0.66 16.60 5.39
N THR A 238 -0.46 16.80 6.68
CA THR A 238 0.81 17.22 7.27
C THR A 238 1.27 16.13 8.23
N ILE A 239 2.41 15.52 7.95
CA ILE A 239 2.93 14.38 8.71
C ILE A 239 4.24 14.82 9.35
N GLU A 240 4.36 14.68 10.67
CA GLU A 240 5.61 14.95 11.37
C GLU A 240 6.56 13.76 11.25
N VAL A 241 7.84 14.03 11.00
CA VAL A 241 8.88 13.01 11.09
C VAL A 241 9.23 12.83 12.57
N GLU A 242 8.57 11.88 13.22
CA GLU A 242 8.71 11.63 14.67
C GLU A 242 9.99 10.87 15.01
N ASN A 243 10.39 9.91 14.17
CA ASN A 243 11.56 9.07 14.42
C ASN A 243 12.85 9.90 14.52
N ILE A 244 13.52 9.82 15.67
CA ILE A 244 14.70 10.62 15.99
C ILE A 244 15.90 10.33 15.08
N HIS A 245 16.10 9.06 14.70
CA HIS A 245 17.18 8.65 13.80
C HIS A 245 16.93 9.18 12.40
N LEU A 246 15.73 9.00 11.86
CA LEU A 246 15.37 9.53 10.54
C LEU A 246 15.50 11.06 10.49
N LYS A 247 15.03 11.75 11.52
CA LYS A 247 15.15 13.22 11.64
C LYS A 247 16.63 13.65 11.64
N ARG A 248 17.50 12.95 12.37
CA ARG A 248 18.94 13.21 12.39
C ARG A 248 19.56 13.02 11.02
N TYR A 249 19.34 11.86 10.40
CA TYR A 249 19.97 11.55 9.12
C TYR A 249 19.44 12.39 7.96
N LEU A 250 18.16 12.79 7.99
CA LEU A 250 17.63 13.77 7.02
C LEU A 250 18.30 15.14 7.15
N LYS A 251 18.53 15.63 8.37
CA LYS A 251 19.27 16.89 8.57
C LYS A 251 20.68 16.79 8.02
N TYR A 252 21.38 15.71 8.39
CA TYR A 252 22.74 15.47 7.93
C TYR A 252 22.79 15.42 6.41
N TRP A 253 21.88 14.66 5.78
CA TRP A 253 21.79 14.53 4.33
C TRP A 253 21.51 15.87 3.63
N ILE A 254 20.54 16.65 4.12
CA ILE A 254 20.17 17.94 3.52
C ILE A 254 21.32 18.95 3.64
N ASP A 255 22.01 18.98 4.78
CA ASP A 255 23.19 19.82 4.99
C ASP A 255 24.33 19.44 4.04
N LEU A 256 24.69 18.15 4.01
CA LEU A 256 25.73 17.62 3.14
C LEU A 256 25.41 17.90 1.65
N LEU A 257 24.18 17.63 1.22
CA LEU A 257 23.75 17.87 -0.15
C LEU A 257 23.83 19.36 -0.50
N GLY A 258 23.49 20.25 0.43
CA GLY A 258 23.62 21.69 0.23
C GLY A 258 25.07 22.14 0.03
N ARG A 259 25.99 21.60 0.83
CA ARG A 259 27.44 21.85 0.68
C ARG A 259 27.95 21.34 -0.67
N LEU A 260 27.58 20.12 -1.05
CA LEU A 260 27.99 19.52 -2.33
C LEU A 260 27.45 20.25 -3.57
N LEU A 261 26.26 20.86 -3.47
CA LEU A 261 25.66 21.66 -4.55
C LEU A 261 26.12 23.12 -4.54
N GLY A 262 26.81 23.59 -3.50
CA GLY A 262 27.11 25.01 -3.27
C GLY A 262 25.86 25.89 -3.11
N SER A 263 24.69 25.29 -2.92
CA SER A 263 23.40 25.97 -2.90
C SER A 263 22.34 25.13 -2.18
N LYS A 264 21.17 25.70 -1.90
CA LYS A 264 20.08 24.96 -1.25
C LYS A 264 19.53 23.90 -2.22
N ALA A 265 19.51 22.65 -1.79
CA ALA A 265 18.90 21.56 -2.54
C ALA A 265 17.40 21.76 -2.70
N GLU A 266 16.88 21.59 -3.92
CA GLU A 266 15.44 21.64 -4.19
C GLU A 266 14.76 20.29 -3.93
N HIS A 267 15.43 19.18 -4.24
CA HIS A 267 14.90 17.82 -4.11
C HIS A 267 15.74 16.98 -3.14
N LEU A 268 15.16 15.95 -2.52
CA LEU A 268 15.88 15.09 -1.59
C LEU A 268 16.80 14.07 -2.24
N PHE A 269 16.39 13.45 -3.35
CA PHE A 269 17.02 12.23 -3.84
C PHE A 269 17.19 12.20 -5.36
N ILE A 270 17.96 11.21 -5.80
CA ILE A 270 18.29 10.88 -7.19
C ILE A 270 19.26 11.91 -7.83
N TYR A 271 20.23 12.32 -7.03
CA TYR A 271 21.42 13.01 -7.52
C TYR A 271 22.45 12.00 -8.02
N GLN A 272 23.12 12.38 -9.10
CA GLN A 272 24.36 11.78 -9.56
C GLN A 272 25.46 12.20 -8.59
N LEU A 273 25.98 11.24 -7.85
CA LEU A 273 27.08 11.42 -6.91
C LEU A 273 28.19 10.50 -7.36
N SER A 274 29.32 11.08 -7.74
CA SER A 274 30.50 10.40 -8.23
C SER A 274 31.73 11.10 -7.65
N PRO A 275 32.82 10.37 -7.37
CA PRO A 275 34.03 10.98 -6.82
C PRO A 275 34.55 12.17 -7.64
N VAL A 276 34.39 12.10 -8.97
CA VAL A 276 35.04 12.99 -9.95
C VAL A 276 34.05 13.75 -10.84
N LYS A 277 32.74 13.53 -10.71
CA LYS A 277 31.73 14.21 -11.54
C LYS A 277 30.96 15.24 -10.72
N PRO A 278 30.58 16.36 -11.32
CA PRO A 278 29.74 17.35 -10.66
C PRO A 278 28.41 16.73 -10.23
N VAL A 279 27.89 17.22 -9.10
CA VAL A 279 26.62 16.75 -8.56
C VAL A 279 25.47 17.28 -9.41
N LYS A 280 24.66 16.36 -9.94
CA LYS A 280 23.53 16.70 -10.83
C LYS A 280 22.29 15.92 -10.46
N LEU A 281 21.14 16.59 -10.42
CA LEU A 281 19.86 15.89 -10.29
C LEU A 281 19.57 15.08 -11.56
N ILE A 282 19.38 13.76 -11.42
CA ILE A 282 19.17 12.85 -12.57
C ILE A 282 17.69 12.75 -12.93
N SER A 283 16.82 12.66 -11.92
CA SER A 283 15.39 12.41 -12.13
C SER A 283 14.58 12.79 -10.90
N THR A 284 13.35 13.21 -11.11
CA THR A 284 12.33 13.41 -10.07
C THR A 284 11.15 12.46 -10.24
N THR A 285 11.26 11.48 -11.13
CA THR A 285 10.16 10.56 -11.46
C THR A 285 10.00 9.47 -10.41
N ARG A 286 8.76 9.01 -10.24
CA ARG A 286 8.40 7.91 -9.33
C ARG A 286 9.02 6.59 -9.78
N GLU A 287 9.09 6.38 -11.08
CA GLU A 287 9.62 5.16 -11.69
C GLU A 287 11.13 5.04 -11.46
N ALA A 288 11.87 6.14 -11.61
CA ALA A 288 13.30 6.16 -11.34
C ALA A 288 13.58 5.88 -9.85
N PHE A 289 12.80 6.51 -8.96
CA PHE A 289 12.89 6.26 -7.53
C PHE A 289 12.59 4.81 -7.18
N SER A 290 11.48 4.26 -7.68
CA SER A 290 11.06 2.88 -7.40
C SER A 290 12.12 1.86 -7.84
N LYS A 291 12.73 2.05 -9.01
CA LYS A 291 13.84 1.20 -9.48
C LYS A 291 15.08 1.35 -8.62
N ALA A 292 15.44 2.57 -8.23
CA ALA A 292 16.57 2.82 -7.35
C ALA A 292 16.36 2.22 -5.95
N PHE A 293 15.15 2.39 -5.39
CA PHE A 293 14.75 1.83 -4.09
C PHE A 293 14.90 0.31 -4.11
N SER A 294 14.36 -0.36 -5.12
CA SER A 294 14.43 -1.82 -5.24
C SER A 294 15.87 -2.33 -5.32
N ARG A 295 16.70 -1.71 -6.18
CA ARG A 295 18.14 -2.06 -6.27
C ARG A 295 18.89 -1.81 -4.95
N ASN A 296 18.62 -0.69 -4.28
CA ASN A 296 19.29 -0.37 -3.01
C ASN A 296 18.85 -1.33 -1.90
N SER A 297 17.57 -1.70 -1.84
CA SER A 297 17.10 -2.68 -0.86
C SER A 297 17.70 -4.07 -1.09
N ASP A 298 17.88 -4.47 -2.35
CA ASP A 298 18.58 -5.72 -2.67
C ASP A 298 20.03 -5.66 -2.20
N LYS A 299 20.74 -4.57 -2.51
CA LYS A 299 22.13 -4.34 -2.06
C LYS A 299 22.29 -4.42 -0.54
N PHE A 300 21.40 -3.79 0.24
CA PHE A 300 21.60 -3.61 1.69
C PHE A 300 20.88 -4.65 2.55
N PHE A 301 19.81 -5.26 2.05
CA PHE A 301 19.01 -6.25 2.78
C PHE A 301 19.05 -7.65 2.17
N ASN A 302 19.84 -7.85 1.09
CA ASN A 302 19.91 -9.07 0.29
C ASN A 302 18.54 -9.56 -0.19
N ARG A 303 17.64 -8.62 -0.43
CA ARG A 303 16.29 -8.89 -0.93
C ARG A 303 15.71 -7.65 -1.62
N PRO A 304 15.19 -7.75 -2.85
CA PRO A 304 14.55 -6.62 -3.51
C PRO A 304 13.21 -6.32 -2.83
N GLN A 305 13.07 -5.11 -2.32
CA GLN A 305 11.85 -4.55 -1.76
C GLN A 305 11.29 -3.45 -2.65
N THR A 306 9.98 -3.26 -2.61
CA THR A 306 9.32 -2.11 -3.25
C THR A 306 8.76 -1.20 -2.18
N VAL A 307 8.48 0.06 -2.53
CA VAL A 307 7.73 0.97 -1.64
C VAL A 307 6.42 0.32 -1.18
N ASN A 308 5.76 -0.43 -2.05
CA ASN A 308 4.54 -1.15 -1.69
C ASN A 308 4.79 -2.32 -0.73
N SER A 309 5.91 -3.04 -0.87
CA SER A 309 6.33 -4.06 0.11
C SER A 309 6.55 -3.45 1.49
N MET A 310 7.19 -2.28 1.58
CA MET A 310 7.37 -1.56 2.85
C MET A 310 6.05 -1.16 3.49
N ARG A 311 5.06 -0.74 2.69
CA ARG A 311 3.72 -0.46 3.20
C ARG A 311 3.05 -1.68 3.80
N HIS A 312 3.15 -2.83 3.13
CA HIS A 312 2.61 -4.08 3.66
C HIS A 312 3.30 -4.50 4.95
N ALA A 313 4.61 -4.28 5.04
CA ALA A 313 5.39 -4.53 6.24
C ALA A 313 4.93 -3.66 7.43
N TRP A 314 4.68 -2.37 7.19
CA TRP A 314 4.10 -1.47 8.19
C TRP A 314 2.65 -1.83 8.55
N GLU A 315 1.84 -2.17 7.56
CA GLU A 315 0.45 -2.59 7.76
C GLU A 315 0.36 -3.81 8.68
N LYS A 316 1.21 -4.81 8.46
CA LYS A 316 1.28 -5.98 9.34
C LYS A 316 1.71 -5.60 10.75
N LYS A 317 2.79 -4.83 10.89
CA LYS A 317 3.26 -4.34 12.21
C LYS A 317 2.15 -3.63 12.99
N PHE A 318 1.33 -2.85 12.29
CA PHE A 318 0.19 -2.16 12.87
C PHE A 318 -0.93 -3.10 13.31
N GLN A 319 -1.26 -4.11 12.51
CA GLN A 319 -2.31 -5.08 12.85
C GLN A 319 -1.88 -6.08 13.94
N GLU A 320 -0.58 -6.36 14.05
CA GLU A 320 0.02 -7.21 15.08
C GLU A 320 0.19 -6.50 16.42
N ASP A 321 0.09 -5.17 16.46
CA ASP A 321 0.12 -4.41 17.71
C ASP A 321 -1.05 -4.85 18.62
N PRO A 322 -0.80 -5.32 19.85
CA PRO A 322 -1.88 -5.75 20.75
C PRO A 322 -2.94 -4.67 20.97
N ALA A 323 -2.55 -3.40 21.02
CA ALA A 323 -3.48 -2.29 21.18
C ALA A 323 -4.45 -2.16 20.00
N TYR A 324 -4.03 -2.56 18.79
CA TYR A 324 -4.87 -2.49 17.59
C TYR A 324 -6.16 -3.32 17.71
N GLN A 325 -6.10 -4.45 18.43
CA GLN A 325 -7.27 -5.30 18.66
C GLN A 325 -8.32 -4.62 19.53
N HIS A 326 -7.89 -3.75 20.44
CA HIS A 326 -8.76 -3.02 21.37
C HIS A 326 -9.21 -1.65 20.83
N MET A 327 -8.65 -1.18 19.70
CA MET A 327 -9.07 0.06 19.06
C MET A 327 -10.48 -0.04 18.47
N THR A 328 -11.26 1.02 18.66
CA THR A 328 -12.51 1.29 17.96
C THR A 328 -12.28 1.42 16.44
N GLN A 329 -13.35 1.32 15.65
CA GLN A 329 -13.27 1.49 14.19
C GLN A 329 -12.72 2.87 13.79
N ALA A 330 -13.08 3.92 14.52
CA ALA A 330 -12.59 5.28 14.29
C ALA A 330 -11.09 5.40 14.58
N GLU A 331 -10.61 4.78 15.66
CA GLU A 331 -9.18 4.76 16.02
C GLU A 331 -8.36 3.97 15.00
N ARG A 332 -8.84 2.78 14.59
CA ARG A 332 -8.20 2.03 13.50
C ARG A 332 -8.16 2.86 12.23
N GLN A 333 -9.22 3.60 11.92
CA GLN A 333 -9.26 4.48 10.76
C GLN A 333 -8.24 5.62 10.84
N ALA A 334 -8.15 6.30 11.97
CA ALA A 334 -7.12 7.31 12.21
C ALA A 334 -5.70 6.71 12.11
N PHE A 335 -5.51 5.48 12.60
CA PHE A 335 -4.24 4.78 12.54
C PHE A 335 -3.83 4.43 11.10
N HIS A 336 -4.73 3.86 10.28
CA HIS A 336 -4.46 3.59 8.86
C HIS A 336 -4.35 4.86 8.02
N HIS A 337 -4.98 5.97 8.43
CA HIS A 337 -4.77 7.26 7.77
C HIS A 337 -3.30 7.70 7.81
N LYS A 338 -2.49 7.26 8.80
CA LYS A 338 -1.03 7.48 8.82
C LYS A 338 -0.31 6.85 7.62
N LEU A 339 -0.88 5.80 7.02
CA LEU A 339 -0.39 5.14 5.79
C LEU A 339 -1.01 5.70 4.50
N LEU A 340 -1.82 6.76 4.62
CA LEU A 340 -2.56 7.41 3.54
C LEU A 340 -3.43 6.42 2.74
N HIS A 341 -4.03 5.46 3.43
CA HIS A 341 -5.07 4.57 2.90
C HIS A 341 -6.20 4.37 3.92
N GLY A 342 -7.36 3.92 3.43
CA GLY A 342 -8.53 3.69 4.28
C GLY A 342 -8.43 2.35 4.99
N THR A 343 -9.16 2.18 6.09
CA THR A 343 -9.29 0.90 6.83
C THR A 343 -9.61 -0.27 5.92
N PHE A 344 -10.48 -0.06 4.94
CA PHE A 344 -10.81 -1.05 3.91
C PHE A 344 -9.58 -1.61 3.18
N THR A 345 -8.59 -0.75 2.90
CA THR A 345 -7.33 -1.17 2.25
C THR A 345 -6.43 -1.96 3.20
N GLY A 346 -6.51 -1.70 4.51
CA GLY A 346 -5.84 -2.51 5.52
C GLY A 346 -6.51 -3.87 5.71
N GLN A 347 -7.84 -3.90 5.72
CA GLN A 347 -8.66 -5.12 5.82
C GLN A 347 -8.51 -6.04 4.61
N LEU A 348 -8.19 -5.52 3.42
CA LEU A 348 -7.87 -6.33 2.23
C LEU A 348 -6.68 -7.30 2.47
N TYR A 349 -5.84 -7.02 3.46
CA TYR A 349 -4.71 -7.85 3.86
C TYR A 349 -4.81 -8.08 5.37
N ASN A 350 -5.79 -8.87 5.80
CA ASN A 350 -5.80 -9.34 7.18
C ASN A 350 -4.58 -10.27 7.36
N TRP A 351 -3.56 -9.76 8.05
CA TRP A 351 -2.32 -10.51 8.29
C TRP A 351 -2.46 -11.52 9.40
N GLN A 352 -3.53 -11.40 10.20
CA GLN A 352 -3.90 -12.41 11.18
C GLN A 352 -4.62 -13.54 10.44
N ARG A 353 -4.10 -14.78 10.56
CA ARG A 353 -4.95 -15.95 10.29
C ARG A 353 -6.17 -15.82 11.19
N ARG A 354 -7.38 -16.12 10.69
CA ARG A 354 -8.48 -16.43 11.60
C ARG A 354 -8.01 -17.60 12.47
N GLY A 355 -7.81 -17.31 13.75
CA GLY A 355 -7.22 -18.20 14.72
C GLY A 355 -7.52 -17.68 16.11
N PHE A 356 -8.80 -17.38 16.37
CA PHE A 356 -9.32 -17.25 17.73
C PHE A 356 -10.11 -18.49 18.17
N SER A 357 -10.18 -19.55 17.35
CA SER A 357 -10.72 -20.87 17.72
C SER A 357 -9.65 -21.97 17.83
N ASP A 358 -8.59 -21.90 17.03
CA ASP A 358 -7.70 -23.07 16.85
C ASP A 358 -6.51 -23.10 17.82
N MET A 359 -6.32 -22.05 18.64
CA MET A 359 -5.26 -22.02 19.67
C MET A 359 -5.68 -22.63 21.01
N GLN A 360 -6.92 -23.08 21.19
CA GLN A 360 -7.31 -23.89 22.36
C GLN A 360 -7.12 -25.40 22.14
N GLU A 361 -7.12 -25.89 20.89
CA GLU A 361 -6.95 -27.32 20.63
C GLU A 361 -5.49 -27.75 20.50
N TYR A 362 -4.59 -26.85 20.09
CA TYR A 362 -3.18 -27.18 19.90
C TYR A 362 -2.34 -27.14 21.19
N SER A 363 -2.78 -26.45 22.25
CA SER A 363 -2.06 -26.45 23.54
C SER A 363 -2.36 -27.67 24.40
N ILE A 364 -3.46 -28.38 24.15
CA ILE A 364 -3.88 -29.56 24.94
C ILE A 364 -3.21 -30.85 24.45
N ARG A 365 -2.83 -30.93 23.17
CA ARG A 365 -2.19 -32.14 22.61
C ARG A 365 -0.66 -32.18 22.71
N GLN A 366 0.00 -31.09 23.10
CA GLN A 366 1.47 -31.01 23.15
C GLN A 366 2.09 -31.07 24.55
N TYR A 367 1.27 -31.05 25.61
CA TYR A 367 1.73 -31.27 26.99
C TYR A 367 0.92 -32.38 27.66
N GLY A 368 1.24 -33.63 27.29
CA GLY A 368 0.96 -34.77 28.16
C GLY A 368 1.88 -34.70 29.37
N MET A 369 1.42 -34.09 30.46
CA MET A 369 1.97 -34.35 31.79
C MET A 369 0.84 -34.40 32.82
N PHE A 370 0.71 -35.60 33.38
CA PHE A 370 -0.07 -36.01 34.54
C PHE A 370 -0.41 -34.89 35.53
N LEU A 371 -1.71 -34.61 35.68
CA LEU A 371 -2.29 -34.23 36.96
C LEU A 371 -3.55 -35.04 37.18
N SER A 372 -3.39 -36.10 37.96
CA SER A 372 -4.43 -36.93 38.55
C SER A 372 -5.04 -36.22 39.76
N ILE A 373 -6.26 -35.67 39.65
CA ILE A 373 -7.12 -35.29 40.80
C ILE A 373 -8.61 -35.54 40.39
N PRO A 374 -9.49 -36.02 41.30
CA PRO A 374 -10.45 -37.09 41.01
C PRO A 374 -11.86 -36.64 40.58
N LYS A 375 -12.59 -37.61 40.02
CA LYS A 375 -14.03 -37.56 39.71
C LYS A 375 -14.86 -37.15 40.93
N MET A 376 -15.55 -36.02 40.85
CA MET A 376 -16.75 -35.72 41.65
C MET A 376 -17.92 -35.35 40.72
N LEU A 377 -18.74 -36.37 40.45
CA LEU A 377 -20.21 -36.42 40.58
C LEU A 377 -21.05 -35.11 40.57
N ILE A 378 -22.07 -35.11 39.67
CA ILE A 378 -23.48 -34.62 39.82
C ILE A 378 -23.78 -33.15 39.37
N PRO A 379 -24.95 -32.80 38.76
CA PRO A 379 -25.87 -33.51 37.85
C PRO A 379 -26.49 -32.67 36.69
N ASN A 380 -27.21 -33.38 35.80
CA ASN A 380 -28.32 -32.94 34.94
C ASN A 380 -29.19 -31.79 35.47
N ILE A 381 -29.60 -30.86 34.59
CA ILE A 381 -30.94 -30.22 34.60
C ILE A 381 -31.41 -29.92 33.15
N TYR A 382 -32.44 -30.69 32.72
CA TYR A 382 -33.65 -30.38 31.90
C TYR A 382 -33.54 -29.79 30.48
N HIS A 383 -33.98 -30.52 29.43
CA HIS A 383 -35.35 -30.60 28.80
C HIS A 383 -35.62 -29.37 27.87
N ASP A 384 -36.26 -29.44 26.70
CA ASP A 384 -37.06 -30.49 26.08
C ASP A 384 -37.28 -30.24 24.56
N GLU A 385 -37.71 -31.31 23.88
CA GLU A 385 -38.68 -31.39 22.77
C GLU A 385 -38.50 -30.59 21.46
N SER A 386 -38.26 -31.34 20.36
CA SER A 386 -39.28 -31.74 19.36
C SER A 386 -38.57 -32.13 18.04
N MET A 387 -38.37 -33.43 17.77
CA MET A 387 -39.28 -34.39 17.11
C MET A 387 -39.34 -34.29 15.57
N GLN A 388 -39.21 -35.49 14.98
CA GLN A 388 -39.57 -35.95 13.63
C GLN A 388 -38.53 -35.74 12.50
N GLY A 389 -38.06 -36.78 11.81
CA GLY A 389 -38.40 -38.19 11.90
C GLY A 389 -37.48 -39.06 11.06
N LEU A 390 -37.34 -40.32 11.48
CA LEU A 390 -36.91 -41.42 10.63
C LEU A 390 -37.81 -42.61 10.95
N ASP A 391 -38.48 -43.02 9.89
CA ASP A 391 -39.48 -44.07 9.84
C ASP A 391 -38.80 -45.43 9.60
N GLN A 392 -39.48 -46.46 10.09
CA GLN A 392 -39.43 -47.87 9.68
C GLN A 392 -38.18 -48.73 9.96
N GLY A 393 -38.41 -49.74 10.81
CA GLY A 393 -37.57 -50.92 10.98
C GLY A 393 -38.14 -51.88 12.03
N HIS A 394 -39.20 -52.61 11.66
CA HIS A 394 -39.67 -53.87 12.28
C HIS A 394 -38.50 -54.75 12.81
N GLN A 395 -38.58 -55.54 13.89
CA GLN A 395 -39.63 -56.50 14.25
C GLN A 395 -39.30 -57.13 15.64
N THR A 396 -40.34 -57.38 16.44
CA THR A 396 -40.53 -58.53 17.39
C THR A 396 -39.41 -58.96 18.35
N MET A 397 -39.68 -58.91 19.67
CA MET A 397 -40.20 -60.09 20.39
C MET A 397 -40.74 -59.74 21.78
N LEU A 398 -41.91 -60.33 22.05
CA LEU A 398 -42.56 -60.43 23.35
C LEU A 398 -41.73 -61.32 24.29
N SER A 399 -41.56 -60.93 25.55
CA SER A 399 -42.14 -61.70 26.66
C SER A 399 -41.99 -60.96 27.99
N LYS A 400 -43.09 -60.99 28.73
CA LYS A 400 -43.27 -60.50 30.09
C LYS A 400 -42.36 -61.20 31.10
N ARG A 401 -42.01 -60.43 32.14
CA ARG A 401 -41.96 -60.79 33.57
C ARG A 401 -41.19 -62.05 33.96
N THR A 402 -40.03 -61.84 34.58
CA THR A 402 -39.94 -61.91 36.06
C THR A 402 -38.91 -60.90 36.55
#